data_AF-A0A2V7JAY0-F1
#
_entry.id   AF-A0A2V7JAY0-F1
#
_cell.length_a   1.000
_cell.length_b   1.000
_cell.length_c   1.000
_cell.angle_alpha   90.00
_cell.angle_beta   90.00
_cell.angle_gamma   90.00
#
_symmetry.space_group_name_H-M   'P 1'
#
loop_
_entity.id
_entity.type
_entity.pdbx_description
1 polymer ?
#
loop_
_entity_poly.entity_id
_entity_poly.type
_entity_poly.pdbx_seq_one_letter_code
_entity_poly.pdbx_strand_id
1 'polypeptide(L)'
;MKNLLQTQSIAWAQGVRVALEAEGIRAVILDEHDRGALGVLGRVRVAIVYDDDLARAQAVVERLTPPRTGPPPSWRWQKRGLLLLLLDVPLFIVWVGLLDDSGVSPLILAFAAVVVILFIAGALLVALGPRADKKGSP
;
A
#
# COMPACT_ATOMS: atom_id res chain seq x y z
N MET A 1 -12.87 -30.73 1.51
CA MET A 1 -12.72 -29.32 1.09
C MET A 1 -11.53 -28.72 1.80
N LYS A 2 -10.62 -28.10 1.05
CA LYS A 2 -9.38 -27.54 1.60
C LYS A 2 -9.13 -26.15 1.04
N ASN A 3 -8.68 -25.23 1.90
CA ASN A 3 -8.42 -23.85 1.51
C ASN A 3 -7.17 -23.79 0.63
N LEU A 4 -7.32 -23.27 -0.58
CA LEU A 4 -6.25 -23.06 -1.54
C LEU A 4 -5.64 -21.67 -1.40
N LEU A 5 -6.50 -20.65 -1.31
CA LEU A 5 -6.10 -19.25 -1.34
C LEU A 5 -6.99 -18.40 -0.44
N GLN A 6 -6.39 -17.43 0.24
CA GLN A 6 -7.10 -16.38 0.97
C GLN A 6 -6.73 -15.03 0.38
N THR A 7 -7.71 -14.27 -0.09
CA THR A 7 -7.53 -12.94 -0.71
C THR A 7 -8.54 -11.94 -0.16
N GLN A 8 -8.21 -10.66 -0.26
CA GLN A 8 -9.12 -9.55 0.05
C GLN A 8 -9.80 -8.99 -1.21
N SER A 9 -9.42 -9.49 -2.39
CA SER A 9 -9.98 -9.07 -3.68
C SER A 9 -10.93 -10.13 -4.22
N ILE A 10 -12.22 -9.79 -4.30
CA ILE A 10 -13.27 -10.65 -4.89
C ILE A 10 -12.96 -10.92 -6.37
N ALA A 11 -12.54 -9.90 -7.12
CA ALA A 11 -12.17 -10.04 -8.53
C ALA A 11 -11.03 -11.04 -8.74
N TRP A 12 -10.04 -11.05 -7.83
CA TRP A 12 -8.94 -12.03 -7.87
C TRP A 12 -9.44 -13.45 -7.56
N ALA A 13 -10.28 -13.61 -6.53
CA ALA A 13 -10.86 -14.91 -6.20
C ALA A 13 -11.70 -15.49 -7.36
N GLN A 14 -12.51 -14.66 -8.01
CA GLN A 14 -13.31 -15.04 -9.19
C GLN A 14 -12.41 -15.40 -10.38
N GLY A 15 -11.35 -14.64 -10.65
CA GLY A 15 -10.38 -14.96 -11.70
C GLY A 15 -9.67 -16.30 -11.47
N VAL A 16 -9.26 -16.58 -10.23
CA VAL A 16 -8.66 -17.86 -9.85
C VAL A 16 -9.65 -19.01 -10.01
N ARG A 17 -10.92 -18.82 -9.62
CA ARG A 17 -11.97 -19.83 -9.80
C ARG A 17 -12.16 -20.17 -11.28
N VAL A 18 -12.31 -19.18 -12.16
CA VAL A 18 -12.47 -19.39 -13.61
C VAL A 18 -11.27 -20.15 -14.20
N ALA A 19 -10.06 -19.80 -13.77
CA ALA A 19 -8.85 -20.47 -14.25
C ALA A 19 -8.76 -21.93 -13.77
N LEU A 20 -9.17 -22.22 -12.53
CA LEU A 20 -9.25 -23.59 -12.02
C LEU A 20 -10.34 -24.41 -12.74
N GLU A 21 -11.51 -23.80 -12.99
CA GLU A 21 -12.59 -24.44 -13.75
C GLU A 21 -12.18 -24.75 -15.20
N ALA A 22 -11.37 -23.88 -15.82
CA ALA A 22 -10.81 -24.10 -17.16
C ALA A 22 -9.83 -25.29 -17.22
N GLU A 23 -9.14 -25.59 -16.12
CA GLU A 23 -8.29 -26.79 -15.99
C GLU A 23 -9.05 -28.03 -15.47
N GLY A 24 -10.38 -27.94 -15.34
CA GLY A 24 -11.25 -29.03 -14.89
C GLY A 24 -11.28 -29.23 -13.37
N ILE A 25 -10.72 -28.30 -12.60
CA ILE A 25 -10.66 -28.37 -11.13
C ILE A 25 -11.85 -27.61 -10.55
N ARG A 26 -12.71 -28.30 -9.77
CA ARG A 26 -13.84 -27.64 -9.10
C ARG A 26 -13.38 -26.86 -7.87
N ALA A 27 -13.50 -25.53 -7.96
CA ALA A 27 -13.23 -24.60 -6.86
C ALA A 27 -14.52 -23.88 -6.41
N VAL A 28 -14.65 -23.65 -5.11
CA VAL A 28 -15.76 -22.93 -4.48
C VAL A 28 -15.20 -21.70 -3.77
N ILE A 29 -15.85 -20.56 -3.94
CA ILE A 29 -15.54 -19.34 -3.22
C ILE A 29 -16.36 -19.35 -1.93
N LEU A 30 -15.67 -19.25 -0.80
CA LEU A 30 -16.24 -19.12 0.53
C LEU A 30 -16.05 -17.68 1.00
N ASP A 31 -16.97 -17.21 1.84
CA ASP A 31 -16.94 -15.88 2.48
C ASP A 31 -17.03 -14.70 1.49
N GLU A 32 -17.63 -14.88 0.30
CA GLU A 32 -17.76 -13.82 -0.72
C GLU A 32 -18.55 -12.58 -0.24
N HIS A 33 -19.48 -12.78 0.70
CA HIS A 33 -20.35 -11.73 1.25
C HIS A 33 -20.07 -11.44 2.73
N ASP A 34 -19.00 -11.98 3.31
CA ASP A 34 -18.67 -11.74 4.71
C ASP A 34 -18.13 -10.31 4.85
N ARG A 35 -19.04 -9.37 5.15
CA ARG A 35 -18.66 -8.01 5.56
C ARG A 35 -18.05 -8.14 6.94
N GLY A 36 -16.73 -8.35 6.97
CA GLY A 36 -15.97 -8.48 8.20
C GLY A 36 -16.40 -7.46 9.26
N ALA A 37 -16.41 -7.89 10.52
CA ALA A 37 -16.76 -7.00 11.62
C ALA A 37 -15.81 -5.78 11.63
N LEU A 38 -16.37 -4.58 11.84
CA LEU A 38 -15.65 -3.32 12.07
C LEU A 38 -14.94 -2.70 10.84
N GLY A 39 -15.48 -2.87 9.63
CA GLY A 39 -14.96 -2.16 8.44
C GLY A 39 -13.63 -2.70 7.90
N VAL A 40 -13.19 -3.87 8.37
CA VAL A 40 -12.09 -4.62 7.80
C VAL A 40 -12.64 -5.43 6.62
N LEU A 41 -12.02 -5.29 5.44
CA LEU A 41 -12.35 -6.08 4.25
C LEU A 41 -12.37 -7.58 4.59
N GLY A 42 -13.51 -8.22 4.35
CA GLY A 42 -13.70 -9.66 4.52
C GLY A 42 -12.65 -10.46 3.76
N ARG A 43 -12.23 -11.59 4.34
CA ARG A 43 -11.25 -12.47 3.71
C ARG A 43 -11.97 -13.49 2.84
N VAL A 44 -11.96 -13.28 1.53
CA VAL A 44 -12.50 -14.22 0.54
C VAL A 44 -11.58 -15.42 0.43
N ARG A 45 -12.13 -16.64 0.55
CA ARG A 45 -11.36 -17.88 0.47
C ARG A 45 -11.75 -18.65 -0.78
N VAL A 46 -10.77 -19.17 -1.51
CA VAL A 46 -11.01 -20.15 -2.58
C VAL A 46 -10.64 -21.51 -2.02
N ALA A 47 -11.61 -22.43 -1.99
CA ALA A 47 -11.43 -23.80 -1.53
C ALA A 47 -11.66 -24.79 -2.67
N ILE A 48 -10.92 -25.89 -2.66
CA ILE A 48 -11.08 -26.96 -3.65
C ILE A 48 -11.97 -28.06 -3.05
N VAL A 49 -12.80 -28.65 -3.91
CA VAL A 49 -13.71 -29.73 -3.53
C VAL A 49 -12.94 -31.02 -3.24
N TYR A 50 -12.01 -31.40 -4.13
CA TYR A 50 -11.19 -32.62 -4.05
C TYR A 50 -9.76 -32.32 -3.58
N ASP A 51 -9.25 -33.09 -2.61
CA ASP A 51 -7.91 -32.87 -2.03
C ASP A 51 -6.78 -33.34 -2.97
N ASP A 52 -7.06 -34.30 -3.86
CA ASP A 52 -6.09 -34.83 -4.83
C ASP A 52 -5.65 -33.77 -5.86
N ASP A 53 -6.50 -32.77 -6.12
CA ASP A 53 -6.22 -31.68 -7.06
C ASP A 53 -5.43 -30.52 -6.43
N LEU A 54 -5.07 -30.60 -5.14
CA LEU A 54 -4.47 -29.49 -4.41
C LEU A 54 -3.12 -29.06 -4.99
N ALA A 55 -2.24 -30.01 -5.30
CA ALA A 55 -0.93 -29.71 -5.90
C ALA A 55 -1.07 -29.10 -7.29
N ARG A 56 -2.05 -29.59 -8.07
CA ARG A 56 -2.33 -29.07 -9.42
C ARG A 56 -2.87 -27.65 -9.37
N ALA A 57 -3.83 -27.41 -8.48
CA ALA A 57 -4.41 -26.08 -8.27
C ALA A 57 -3.41 -25.06 -7.74
N GLN A 58 -2.46 -25.47 -6.87
CA GLN A 58 -1.37 -24.61 -6.43
C GLN A 58 -0.48 -24.19 -7.61
N ALA A 59 -0.15 -25.12 -8.51
CA ALA A 59 0.64 -24.80 -9.71
C ALA A 59 -0.08 -23.81 -10.64
N VAL A 60 -1.42 -23.89 -10.75
CA VAL A 60 -2.23 -22.92 -11.52
C VAL A 60 -2.20 -21.54 -10.87
N VAL A 61 -2.36 -21.47 -9.55
CA VAL A 61 -2.30 -20.21 -8.81
C VAL A 61 -0.92 -19.57 -8.91
N GLU A 62 0.16 -20.36 -8.82
CA GLU A 62 1.52 -19.85 -8.98
C GLU A 62 1.76 -19.28 -10.39
N ARG A 63 1.21 -19.91 -11.44
CA ARG A 63 1.29 -19.38 -12.82
C ARG A 63 0.53 -18.07 -13.00
N LEU A 64 -0.61 -17.93 -12.32
CA LEU A 64 -1.46 -16.74 -12.42
C LEU A 64 -0.93 -15.58 -11.57
N THR A 65 -0.25 -15.88 -10.47
CA THR A 65 0.21 -14.86 -9.53
C THR A 65 1.17 -13.91 -10.24
N PRO A 66 0.81 -12.62 -10.40
CA PRO A 66 1.70 -11.67 -11.03
C PRO A 66 3.00 -11.62 -10.21
N PRO A 67 4.16 -11.48 -10.87
CA PRO A 67 5.42 -11.33 -10.17
C PRO A 67 5.27 -10.17 -9.19
N ARG A 68 5.61 -10.42 -7.91
CA ARG A 68 5.59 -9.37 -6.88
C ARG A 68 6.52 -8.27 -7.34
N THR A 69 5.94 -7.20 -7.89
CA THR A 69 6.69 -6.01 -8.23
C THR A 69 7.16 -5.42 -6.91
N GLY A 70 8.48 -5.33 -6.74
CA GLY A 70 9.06 -4.63 -5.61
C GLY A 70 8.53 -3.19 -5.55
N PRO A 71 8.65 -2.52 -4.39
CA PRO A 71 8.26 -1.13 -4.29
C PRO A 71 8.97 -0.32 -5.39
N PRO A 72 8.29 0.66 -6.01
CA PRO A 72 8.86 1.43 -7.09
C PRO A 72 10.16 2.11 -6.64
N PRO A 73 11.12 2.36 -7.54
CA PRO A 73 12.39 3.01 -7.18
C PRO A 73 12.19 4.40 -6.55
N SER A 74 11.08 5.09 -6.90
CA SER A 74 10.66 6.34 -6.27
C SER A 74 10.31 6.23 -4.78
N TRP A 75 9.99 5.03 -4.28
CA TRP A 75 9.56 4.80 -2.91
C TRP A 75 10.59 5.25 -1.89
N ARG A 76 11.88 5.14 -2.21
CA ARG A 76 12.97 5.59 -1.33
C ARG A 76 12.94 7.11 -1.14
N TRP A 77 12.62 7.86 -2.18
CA TRP A 77 12.52 9.32 -2.16
C TRP A 77 11.22 9.78 -1.49
N GLN A 78 10.11 9.12 -1.80
CA GLN A 78 8.82 9.38 -1.15
C GLN A 78 8.87 9.12 0.35
N LYS A 79 9.48 8.01 0.78
CA LYS A 79 9.64 7.70 2.20
C LYS A 79 10.44 8.77 2.93
N ARG A 80 11.53 9.27 2.32
CA ARG A 80 12.33 10.38 2.88
C ARG A 80 11.53 11.67 2.95
N GLY A 81 10.79 12.01 1.89
CA GLY A 81 9.90 13.18 1.89
C GLY A 81 8.82 13.09 2.96
N LEU A 82 8.20 11.92 3.13
CA LEU A 82 7.20 11.68 4.17
C LEU A 82 7.78 11.81 5.58
N LEU A 83 8.99 11.30 5.82
CA LEU A 83 9.67 11.46 7.10
C LEU A 83 9.97 12.94 7.40
N LEU A 84 10.35 13.73 6.39
CA LEU A 84 10.55 15.16 6.55
C LEU A 84 9.25 15.88 6.90
N LEU A 85 8.14 15.55 6.21
CA LEU A 85 6.83 16.13 6.53
C LEU A 85 6.36 15.74 7.94
N LEU A 86 6.60 14.50 8.37
CA LEU A 86 6.30 14.07 9.74
C LEU A 86 7.14 14.81 10.78
N LEU A 87 8.42 15.06 10.49
CA LEU A 87 9.30 15.84 11.36
C LEU A 87 8.90 17.32 11.39
N ASP A 88 8.35 17.85 10.29
CA ASP A 88 7.97 19.25 10.18
C ASP A 88 6.78 19.61 11.09
N VAL A 89 5.86 18.67 11.34
CA VAL A 89 4.71 18.85 12.24
C VAL A 89 5.10 19.31 13.66
N PRO A 90 5.95 18.59 14.42
CA PRO A 90 6.37 19.05 15.73
C PRO A 90 7.20 20.34 15.68
N LEU A 91 8.02 20.55 14.65
CA LEU A 91 8.75 21.82 14.51
C LEU A 91 7.78 23.00 14.33
N PHE A 92 6.71 22.82 13.55
CA PHE A 92 5.69 23.83 13.37
C PHE A 92 4.96 24.13 14.69
N ILE A 93 4.63 23.11 15.48
CA ILE A 93 4.01 23.28 16.81
C ILE A 93 4.94 24.08 17.73
N VAL A 94 6.23 23.75 17.77
CA VAL A 94 7.23 24.48 18.58
C VAL A 94 7.37 25.93 18.10
N TRP A 95 7.35 26.17 16.79
CA TRP A 95 7.43 27.51 16.23
C TRP A 95 6.24 28.38 16.65
N VAL A 96 5.01 27.85 16.56
CA VAL A 96 3.81 28.56 16.98
C VAL A 96 3.86 28.86 18.48
N GLY A 97 4.24 27.88 19.31
CA GLY A 97 4.39 28.09 20.75
C GLY A 97 5.43 29.17 21.10
N LEU A 98 6.57 29.20 20.41
CA LEU A 98 7.58 30.25 20.60
C LEU A 98 7.06 31.64 20.20
N LEU A 99 6.22 31.70 19.16
CA LEU A 99 5.64 32.95 18.68
C LEU A 99 4.60 33.50 19.67
N ASP A 100 3.82 32.62 20.30
CA ASP A 100 2.86 32.97 21.35
C ASP A 100 3.57 33.41 22.65
N ASP A 101 4.63 32.71 23.08
CA ASP A 101 5.33 32.99 24.35
C ASP A 101 6.30 34.18 24.26
N SER A 102 7.02 34.32 23.15
CA SER A 102 8.17 35.24 23.02
C SER A 102 7.98 36.36 22.01
N GLY A 103 6.88 36.35 21.24
CA GLY A 103 6.62 37.31 20.17
C GLY A 103 7.56 37.15 18.96
N VAL A 104 7.58 38.14 18.06
CA VAL A 104 8.38 38.06 16.83
C VAL A 104 9.83 38.49 17.10
N SER A 105 10.77 37.56 16.88
CA SER A 105 12.21 37.83 16.94
C SER A 105 12.94 37.34 15.69
N PRO A 106 14.16 37.85 15.38
CA PRO A 106 14.96 37.38 14.25
C PRO A 106 15.23 35.87 14.29
N LEU A 107 15.40 35.30 15.49
CA LEU A 107 15.60 33.86 15.67
C LEU A 107 14.33 33.07 15.34
N ILE A 108 13.16 33.57 15.74
CA ILE A 108 11.86 32.94 15.45
C ILE A 108 11.54 33.01 13.95
N LEU A 109 11.91 34.10 13.27
CA LEU A 109 11.81 34.21 11.82
C LEU A 109 12.79 33.27 11.09
N ALA A 110 14.02 33.14 11.58
CA ALA A 110 14.98 32.17 11.03
C ALA A 110 14.48 30.73 11.21
N PHE A 111 13.89 30.40 12.36
CA PHE A 111 13.27 29.11 12.61
C PHE A 111 12.07 28.88 11.67
N ALA A 112 11.22 29.88 11.46
CA ALA A 112 10.13 29.82 10.48
C ALA A 112 10.63 29.48 9.07
N ALA A 113 11.72 30.11 8.62
CA ALA A 113 12.31 29.84 7.32
C ALA A 113 12.78 28.38 7.19
N VAL A 114 13.37 27.81 8.25
CA VAL A 114 13.78 26.40 8.27
C VAL A 114 12.58 25.47 8.14
N VAL A 115 11.50 25.71 8.88
CA VAL A 115 10.25 24.94 8.80
C VAL A 115 9.68 24.98 7.38
N VAL A 116 9.57 26.18 6.80
CA VAL A 116 9.04 26.33 5.43
C VAL A 116 9.93 25.61 4.39
N ILE A 117 11.25 25.70 4.51
CA ILE A 117 12.19 25.01 3.60
C ILE A 117 12.04 23.49 3.73
N LEU A 118 11.94 22.96 4.94
CA LEU A 118 11.76 21.53 5.19
C LEU A 118 10.43 21.03 4.64
N PHE A 119 9.35 21.78 4.85
CA PHE A 119 8.04 21.49 4.29
C PHE A 119 8.09 21.39 2.76
N ILE A 120 8.66 22.40 2.09
CA ILE A 120 8.77 22.45 0.62
C ILE A 120 9.64 21.30 0.11
N ALA A 121 10.79 21.05 0.74
CA ALA A 121 11.67 19.95 0.36
C ALA A 121 10.98 18.58 0.51
N GLY A 122 10.27 18.36 1.63
CA GLY A 122 9.48 17.16 1.88
C GLY A 122 8.39 16.96 0.84
N ALA A 123 7.61 18.00 0.57
CA ALA A 123 6.54 17.99 -0.44
C ALA A 123 7.08 17.72 -1.85
N LEU A 124 8.18 18.35 -2.24
CA LEU A 124 8.82 18.12 -3.54
C LEU A 124 9.31 16.68 -3.68
N LEU A 125 9.94 16.10 -2.65
CA LEU A 125 10.40 14.71 -2.68
C LEU A 125 9.25 13.71 -2.82
N VAL A 126 8.11 13.97 -2.19
CA VAL A 126 6.90 13.14 -2.34
C VAL A 126 6.31 13.31 -3.75
N ALA A 127 6.21 14.54 -4.26
CA ALA A 127 5.58 14.86 -5.54
C ALA A 127 6.41 14.47 -6.77
N LEU A 128 7.75 14.47 -6.65
CA LEU A 128 8.66 14.09 -7.74
C LEU A 128 8.80 12.58 -7.88
N GLY A 129 8.53 11.81 -6.82
CA GLY A 129 8.60 10.34 -6.85
C GLY A 129 7.80 9.70 -7.99
N PRO A 130 6.49 9.96 -8.13
CA PRO A 130 5.68 9.39 -9.21
C PRO A 130 6.09 9.85 -10.61
N ARG A 131 6.71 11.04 -10.73
CA ARG A 131 7.20 11.57 -12.02
C ARG A 131 8.49 10.90 -12.46
N ALA A 132 9.33 10.47 -11.51
CA ALA A 132 10.54 9.71 -11.80
C ALA A 132 10.23 8.31 -12.34
N ASP A 133 9.18 7.66 -11.82
CA ASP A 133 8.78 6.32 -12.28
C ASP A 133 8.23 6.31 -13.72
N LYS A 134 7.55 7.38 -14.15
CA LYS A 134 7.02 7.50 -15.52
C LYS A 134 8.11 7.65 -16.59
N LYS A 135 9.30 8.13 -16.24
CA LYS A 135 10.44 8.28 -17.17
C LYS A 135 11.28 7.01 -17.31
N GLY A 136 11.05 6.00 -16.46
CA GLY A 136 11.81 4.76 -16.43
C GLY A 136 11.11 3.55 -17.05
N SER A 137 9.92 3.71 -17.63
CA SER A 137 9.31 2.67 -18.47
C SER A 137 9.84 2.84 -19.90
N PRO A 138 10.48 1.82 -20.49
CA PRO A 138 10.84 1.83 -21.91
C PRO A 138 9.61 1.92 -22.81
#